data_AF-A0A9N7MSE8-F1
#
_entry.id   AF-A0A9N7MSE8-F1
#
_cell.length_a   1.000
_cell.length_b   1.000
_cell.length_c   1.000
_cell.angle_alpha   90.00
_cell.angle_beta   90.00
_cell.angle_gamma   90.00
#
_symmetry.space_group_name_H-M   'P 1'
#
loop_
_entity.id
_entity.type
_entity.pdbx_description
1 polymer ?
#
loop_
_entity_poly.entity_id
_entity_poly.type
_entity_poly.pdbx_seq_one_letter_code
_entity_poly.pdbx_strand_id
1 'polypeptide(L)' 'MSNEVVLKIKEEIERLLKAGFIRTTRYAEWLSNLVPVVKKNGKLRVCIDFRHLNLATPKYEYPMPVLANLLVDHPCLE' A
#
# COMPACT_ATOMS: atom_id res chain seq x y z
N MET A 1 -21.48 1.57 -1.58
CA MET A 1 -20.46 2.63 -1.73
C MET A 1 -21.16 3.88 -2.21
N SER A 2 -20.97 5.04 -1.58
CA SER A 2 -21.60 6.29 -2.05
C SER A 2 -20.98 6.74 -3.38
N ASN A 3 -21.76 7.40 -4.23
CA ASN A 3 -21.30 7.85 -5.56
C ASN A 3 -20.06 8.77 -5.47
N GLU A 4 -19.97 9.60 -4.43
CA GLU A 4 -18.82 10.48 -4.19
C GLU A 4 -17.51 9.71 -3.97
N VAL A 5 -17.57 8.59 -3.23
CA VAL A 5 -16.38 7.75 -2.97
C VAL A 5 -15.92 7.09 -4.27
N VAL A 6 -16.85 6.66 -5.12
CA VAL A 6 -16.52 6.04 -6.42
C VAL A 6 -15.81 7.04 -7.33
N LEU A 7 -16.22 8.31 -7.36
CA LEU A 7 -15.56 9.37 -8.13
C LEU A 7 -14.11 9.58 -7.65
N LYS A 8 -13.92 9.74 -6.34
CA LYS A 8 -12.57 9.92 -5.75
C LYS A 8 -11.67 8.70 -5.97
N ILE A 9 -12.22 7.49 -5.99
CA ILE A 9 -11.46 6.28 -6.35
C ILE A 9 -10.98 6.35 -7.80
N LYS A 10 -11.85 6.75 -8.74
CA LYS A 10 -11.49 6.87 -10.16
C LYS A 10 -10.38 7.91 -10.36
N GLU A 11 -10.49 9.07 -9.72
CA GLU A 11 -9.47 10.12 -9.76
C GLU A 11 -8.10 9.61 -9.27
N GLU A 12 -8.07 8.88 -8.15
CA GLU A 12 -6.83 8.33 -7.61
C GLU A 12 -6.24 7.22 -8.50
N ILE A 13 -7.09 6.35 -9.08
CA ILE A 13 -6.64 5.34 -10.05
C ILE A 13 -6.03 6.02 -11.29
N GLU A 14 -6.67 7.05 -11.83
CA GLU A 14 -6.16 7.78 -12.99
C GLU A 14 -4.84 8.49 -12.67
N ARG A 15 -4.70 9.07 -11.47
CA ARG A 15 -3.45 9.66 -10.99
C ARG A 15 -2.32 8.62 -10.93
N LEU A 16 -2.60 7.43 -10.39
CA LEU A 16 -1.62 6.33 -10.30
C LEU A 16 -1.24 5.79 -11.69
N LEU A 17 -2.20 5.73 -12.62
CA LEU A 17 -1.96 5.31 -14.00
C LEU A 17 -1.07 6.32 -14.74
N LYS A 18 -1.36 7.63 -14.63
CA LYS A 18 -0.54 8.71 -15.21
C LYS A 18 0.88 8.76 -14.64
N ALA A 19 1.03 8.42 -13.35
CA ALA A 19 2.34 8.32 -12.71
C ALA A 19 3.12 7.05 -13.10
N GLY A 20 2.50 6.09 -13.81
CA GLY A 20 3.13 4.84 -14.21
C GLY A 20 3.27 3.80 -13.07
N PHE A 21 2.62 4.01 -11.93
CA PHE A 21 2.67 3.05 -10.81
C PHE A 21 1.82 1.80 -11.07
N ILE A 22 0.78 1.93 -11.89
CA ILE A 22 -0.11 0.82 -12.28
C ILE A 22 -0.29 0.79 -13.79
N ARG A 23 -0.75 -0.35 -14.30
CA ARG A 23 -1.11 -0.55 -15.70
C ARG A 23 -2.40 -1.34 -15.83
N THR A 24 -3.04 -1.23 -16.99
CA THR A 24 -4.20 -2.07 -17.33
C THR A 24 -3.75 -3.50 -17.66
N THR A 25 -4.52 -4.49 -17.22
CA THR A 25 -4.32 -5.92 -17.51
C THR A 25 -5.65 -6.49 -17.98
N ARG A 26 -5.61 -7.27 -19.08
CA ARG A 26 -6.81 -7.94 -19.63
C ARG A 26 -7.13 -9.28 -18.98
N TYR A 27 -6.09 -10.05 -18.63
CA TYR A 27 -6.22 -11.40 -18.10
C TYR A 27 -5.41 -11.51 -16.80
N ALA A 28 -6.03 -11.12 -15.69
CA ALA A 28 -5.42 -11.25 -14.38
C ALA A 28 -5.71 -12.64 -13.80
N GLU A 29 -4.67 -13.41 -13.48
CA GLU A 29 -4.81 -14.69 -12.77
C GLU A 29 -5.18 -14.50 -11.30
N TRP A 30 -4.78 -13.36 -10.73
CA TRP A 30 -5.03 -12.99 -9.34
C TRP A 30 -5.78 -11.66 -9.26
N LEU A 31 -6.79 -11.62 -8.40
CA LEU A 31 -7.58 -10.44 -8.11
C LEU A 31 -7.65 -10.22 -6.60
N SER A 32 -7.64 -8.96 -6.19
CA SER A 32 -7.74 -8.56 -4.79
C SER A 32 -8.64 -7.33 -4.66
N ASN A 33 -9.34 -7.23 -3.54
CA ASN A 33 -10.32 -6.18 -3.34
C ASN A 33 -9.67 -4.81 -3.13
N LEU A 34 -10.32 -3.78 -3.71
CA LEU A 34 -9.98 -2.38 -3.47
C LEU A 34 -10.58 -1.93 -2.13
N VAL A 35 -9.76 -1.30 -1.31
CA VAL A 35 -10.12 -0.79 0.01
C VAL A 35 -9.86 0.72 0.03
N PRO A 36 -10.90 1.57 -0.08
CA PRO A 36 -10.73 3.01 0.10
C PRO A 36 -10.44 3.34 1.56
N VAL A 37 -9.45 4.19 1.80
CA VAL A 37 -9.10 4.67 3.13
C VAL A 37 -9.05 6.19 3.10
N VAL A 38 -9.82 6.83 3.98
CA VAL A 38 -9.76 8.29 4.16
C VAL A 38 -8.67 8.60 5.18
N LYS A 39 -7.65 9.36 4.77
CA LYS A 39 -6.60 9.83 5.68
C LYS A 39 -7.13 10.95 6.58
N LYS A 40 -6.42 11.22 7.69
CA LYS A 40 -6.73 12.33 8.61
C LYS A 40 -6.79 13.70 7.92
N ASN A 41 -6.05 13.88 6.83
CA ASN A 41 -6.04 15.10 6.03
C ASN A 41 -7.19 15.17 4.99
N GLY A 42 -8.19 14.29 5.07
CA GLY A 42 -9.33 14.24 4.17
C GLY A 42 -9.06 13.64 2.79
N LYS A 43 -7.80 13.31 2.46
CA LYS A 43 -7.46 12.68 1.17
C LYS A 43 -7.84 11.21 1.16
N LEU A 44 -8.35 10.73 0.03
CA LEU A 44 -8.59 9.32 -0.22
C LEU A 44 -7.28 8.63 -0.62
N ARG A 45 -7.03 7.44 -0.09
CA ARG A 45 -6.01 6.50 -0.57
C ARG A 45 -6.70 5.21 -0.99
N VAL A 46 -6.36 4.72 -2.17
CA VAL A 46 -6.76 3.39 -2.61
C VAL A 46 -5.73 2.38 -2.11
N CYS A 47 -6.18 1.44 -1.27
CA CYS A 47 -5.39 0.30 -0.81
C CYS A 47 -5.89 -0.99 -1.47
N ILE A 48 -5.05 -2.01 -1.56
CA ILE A 48 -5.42 -3.34 -2.06
C ILE A 48 -5.33 -4.33 -0.89
N ASP A 49 -6.34 -5.17 -0.73
CA ASP A 49 -6.35 -6.23 0.26
C ASP A 49 -5.53 -7.45 -0.22
N PHE A 50 -4.24 -7.44 0.09
CA PHE A 50 -3.31 -8.51 -0.29
C PHE A 50 -3.27 -9.70 0.68
N ARG A 51 -4.24 -9.87 1.59
CA ARG A 51 -4.18 -10.95 2.60
C ARG A 51 -3.98 -12.34 1.99
N HIS A 52 -4.75 -12.71 0.97
CA HIS A 52 -4.60 -14.01 0.30
C HIS A 52 -3.27 -14.13 -0.46
N LEU A 53 -2.85 -13.07 -1.15
CA LEU A 53 -1.57 -13.04 -1.87
C LEU A 53 -0.38 -13.21 -0.91
N ASN A 54 -0.42 -12.53 0.24
CA ASN A 54 0.62 -12.60 1.25
C ASN A 54 0.72 -14.00 1.88
N LEU A 55 -0.40 -14.71 2.03
CA LEU A 55 -0.40 -16.10 2.51
C LEU A 55 0.14 -17.09 1.48
N ALA A 56 -0.09 -16.83 0.19
CA ALA A 56 0.40 -17.67 -0.91
C ALA A 56 1.89 -17.42 -1.23
N THR A 57 2.45 -16.30 -0.79
CA THR A 57 3.83 -15.90 -1.11
C THR A 57 4.78 -16.32 0.02
N PRO A 58 5.92 -16.96 -0.28
CA PRO A 58 6.93 -17.25 0.74
C PRO A 58 7.47 -15.95 1.35
N LYS A 59 7.51 -15.88 2.68
CA LYS A 59 7.96 -14.71 3.41
C LYS A 59 9.49 -14.64 3.36
N TYR A 60 10.03 -13.60 2.74
CA TYR A 60 11.46 -13.29 2.80
C TYR A 60 11.71 -12.35 3.98
N GLU A 61 12.39 -12.85 5.02
CA GLU A 61 12.66 -12.08 6.24
C GLU A 61 14.05 -11.45 6.16
N TYR A 62 14.08 -10.14 5.92
CA TYR A 62 15.26 -9.33 6.18
C TYR A 62 15.18 -8.84 7.64
N PRO A 63 16.20 -9.09 8.49
CA PRO A 63 16.18 -8.64 9.87
C PRO A 63 16.25 -7.11 9.90
N MET A 64 15.13 -6.45 10.20
CA MET A 64 15.12 -5.03 10.48
C MET A 64 15.65 -4.84 11.90
N PRO A 65 16.74 -4.07 12.11
CA PRO A 65 17.24 -3.83 13.44
C PRO A 65 16.17 -3.15 14.28
N VAL A 66 15.94 -3.66 15.49
CA VAL A 66 15.11 -2.99 16.47
C VAL A 66 15.81 -1.69 16.86
N LEU A 67 15.05 -0.62 17.13
CA LEU A 67 15.61 0.69 17.50
C LEU A 67 16.66 0.58 18.62
N ALA A 68 16.45 -0.30 19.59
CA ALA A 68 17.42 -0.59 20.64
C ALA A 68 18.78 -1.05 20.08
N ASN A 69 18.80 -1.93 19.08
CA ASN A 69 20.04 -2.40 18.46
C ASN A 69 20.74 -1.27 17.68
N LEU A 70 19.98 -0.39 17.02
CA LEU A 70 20.54 0.74 16.28
C LEU A 70 21.18 1.80 17.20
N LEU A 71 20.60 2.02 18.39
CA LEU A 71 21.11 3.00 19.36
C LEU A 71 22.35 2.51 20.12
N VAL A 72 22.55 1.20 20.22
CA VAL A 72 23.76 0.62 20.83
C VAL A 72 24.99 0.83 19.95
N ASP A 73 24.80 0.85 18.62
CA ASP A 73 25.88 1.05 17.65
C ASP A 73 26.26 2.54 17.44
N HIS A 74 25.48 3.47 18.01
CA HIS A 74 25.78 4.92 18.03
C HIS A 74 25.70 5.47 19.46
N PRO A 75 26.73 5.23 20.30
CA PRO A 75 26.83 5.80 21.65
C PRO A 75 27.25 7.28 21.57
N CYS A 76 26.41 8.16 21.04
CA CYS A 76 26.61 9.61 21.17
C CYS A 76 25.27 10.32 21.35
N LEU A 77 24.80 10.36 22.59
CA LEU A 77 24.07 11.51 23.14
C LEU A 77 24.93 12.04 24.29
N GLU A 78 25.95 12.83 23.95
CA GLU A 78 26.35 13.94 24.83
C GLU A 78 25.45 15.13 24.53
#